data_AF-V8AQJ2-F1
#
_entry.id   AF-V8AQJ2-F1
#
_cell.length_a   1.000
_cell.length_b   1.000
_cell.length_c   1.000
_cell.angle_alpha   90.00
_cell.angle_beta   90.00
_cell.angle_gamma   90.00
#
_symmetry.space_group_name_H-M   'P 1'
#
loop_
_entity.id
_entity.type
_entity.pdbx_description
1 polymer ?
#
loop_
_entity_poly.entity_id
_entity_poly.type
_entity_poly.pdbx_seq_one_letter_code
_entity_poly.pdbx_strand_id
1 'polypeptide(L)'
;METKTYNNASGNAKVNLNSTDYSININTTQDENDKFEELFSAIKSIQHSEGLLSSASELKENVRIKTFKDKYFAFMSNAVNYMTVLTPFITFLPSLMG
;
A
#
# COMPACT_ATOMS: atom_id res chain seq x y z
N MET A 1 -13.70 -25.64 5.56
CA MET A 1 -14.90 -25.06 4.91
C MET A 1 -14.58 -23.60 4.67
N GLU A 2 -14.74 -23.18 3.42
CA GLU A 2 -14.27 -21.92 2.83
C GLU A 2 -15.01 -20.69 3.41
N THR A 3 -14.34 -19.55 3.46
CA THR A 3 -15.02 -18.24 3.46
C THR A 3 -14.52 -17.43 2.27
N LYS A 4 -15.32 -17.43 1.20
CA LYS A 4 -15.20 -16.51 0.07
C LYS A 4 -15.88 -15.19 0.47
N THR A 5 -15.15 -14.08 0.42
CA THR A 5 -15.75 -12.75 0.59
C THR A 5 -15.68 -12.02 -0.74
N TYR A 6 -16.81 -11.94 -1.44
CA TYR A 6 -17.01 -11.07 -2.60
C TYR A 6 -17.46 -9.70 -2.10
N ASN A 7 -16.59 -8.70 -2.18
CA ASN A 7 -16.99 -7.31 -1.93
C ASN A 7 -17.15 -6.60 -3.27
N ASN A 8 -18.39 -6.59 -3.77
CA ASN A 8 -18.81 -5.68 -4.83
C ASN A 8 -19.50 -4.50 -4.13
N ALA A 9 -18.85 -3.34 -4.08
CA ALA A 9 -19.42 -2.12 -3.53
C ALA A 9 -19.02 -0.92 -4.40
N SER A 10 -19.79 -0.73 -5.48
CA SER A 10 -19.93 0.56 -6.14
C SER A 10 -20.68 1.51 -5.21
N GLY A 11 -20.08 2.66 -4.88
CA GLY A 11 -20.80 3.77 -4.26
C GLY A 11 -20.00 4.44 -3.15
N ASN A 12 -19.37 5.57 -3.49
CA ASN A 12 -18.80 6.53 -2.55
C ASN A 12 -17.90 5.90 -1.49
N ALA A 13 -16.72 5.45 -1.92
CA ALA A 13 -15.67 5.00 -1.01
C ALA A 13 -15.19 6.19 -0.16
N LYS A 14 -15.93 6.52 0.90
CA LYS A 14 -15.34 7.03 2.12
C LYS A 14 -14.41 5.93 2.60
N VAL A 15 -13.19 5.93 2.07
CA VAL A 15 -12.11 5.05 2.46
C VAL A 15 -11.90 5.27 3.94
N ASN A 16 -12.49 4.39 4.75
CA ASN A 16 -12.32 4.41 6.19
C ASN A 16 -10.90 3.87 6.45
N LEU A 17 -9.89 4.70 6.22
CA LEU A 17 -8.46 4.43 6.40
C LEU A 17 -8.07 4.36 7.89
N ASN A 18 -8.98 3.86 8.72
CA ASN A 18 -8.81 3.61 10.14
C ASN A 18 -8.83 2.11 10.47
N SER A 19 -8.73 1.25 9.46
CA SER A 19 -8.32 -0.13 9.68
C SER A 19 -6.81 -0.12 9.90
N THR A 20 -6.39 -0.34 11.14
CA THR A 20 -5.08 -0.95 11.42
C THR A 20 -5.15 -2.36 10.86
N ASP A 21 -5.05 -2.46 9.53
CA ASP A 21 -5.21 -3.71 8.82
C ASP A 21 -3.92 -4.51 8.98
N TYR A 22 -3.88 -5.27 10.08
CA TYR A 22 -2.89 -6.34 10.30
C TYR A 22 -3.19 -7.53 9.37
N SER A 23 -3.55 -7.27 8.11
CA SER A 23 -3.57 -8.32 7.10
C SER A 23 -2.14 -8.79 6.93
N ILE A 24 -1.87 -9.95 7.49
CA ILE A 24 -0.64 -10.68 7.27
C ILE A 24 -0.69 -11.11 5.81
N ASN A 25 -0.13 -10.30 4.92
CA ASN A 25 0.07 -10.75 3.56
C ASN A 25 1.07 -11.90 3.62
N ILE A 26 0.63 -13.11 3.29
CA ILE A 26 1.49 -14.31 3.30
C ILE A 26 2.67 -14.22 2.32
N ASN A 27 2.63 -13.23 1.41
CA ASN A 27 3.69 -12.94 0.45
C ASN A 27 4.72 -11.91 0.96
N THR A 28 4.50 -11.32 2.14
CA THR A 28 5.47 -10.42 2.80
C THR A 28 6.07 -11.09 4.04
N THR A 29 7.37 -10.88 4.21
CA THR A 29 8.11 -11.18 5.44
C THR A 29 7.76 -10.17 6.54
N GLN A 30 8.12 -10.47 7.79
CA GLN A 30 7.92 -9.54 8.90
C GLN A 30 8.66 -8.21 8.68
N ASP A 31 9.91 -8.24 8.21
CA ASP A 31 10.71 -7.03 7.91
C ASP A 31 10.05 -6.17 6.82
N GLU A 32 9.51 -6.80 5.78
CA GLU A 32 8.78 -6.09 4.72
C GLU A 32 7.49 -5.47 5.27
N ASN A 33 6.76 -6.16 6.15
CA ASN A 33 5.58 -5.60 6.82
C ASN A 33 5.93 -4.40 7.69
N ASP A 34 7.01 -4.48 8.47
CA ASP A 34 7.45 -3.38 9.33
C ASP A 34 7.80 -2.14 8.49
N LYS A 35 8.50 -2.33 7.35
CA LYS A 35 8.77 -1.24 6.38
C LYS A 35 7.52 -0.65 5.76
N PHE A 36 6.47 -1.45 5.52
CA PHE A 36 5.19 -0.93 5.06
C PHE A 36 4.48 -0.12 6.16
N GLU A 37 4.56 -0.52 7.42
CA GLU A 37 4.00 0.27 8.53
C GLU A 37 4.73 1.61 8.72
N GLU A 38 6.06 1.62 8.54
CA GLU A 38 6.85 2.85 8.49
C GLU A 38 6.43 3.75 7.32
N LEU A 39 6.24 3.17 6.12
CA LEU A 39 5.75 3.88 4.95
C LEU A 39 4.35 4.48 5.18
N PHE A 40 3.41 3.72 5.75
CA PHE A 40 2.08 4.20 6.05
C PHE A 40 2.09 5.33 7.09
N SER A 41 2.94 5.21 8.11
CA SER A 41 3.13 6.24 9.12
C SER A 41 3.70 7.53 8.50
N ALA A 42 4.68 7.40 7.62
CA ALA A 42 5.24 8.52 6.86
C ALA A 42 4.17 9.18 5.98
N ILE A 43 3.37 8.40 5.25
CA ILE A 43 2.28 8.93 4.41
C ILE A 43 1.22 9.64 5.25
N LYS A 44 0.83 9.10 6.41
CA LYS A 44 -0.16 9.73 7.31
C LYS A 44 0.30 11.08 7.87
N SER A 45 1.60 11.37 7.86
CA SER A 45 2.12 12.68 8.26
C SER A 45 1.89 13.78 7.20
N ILE A 46 1.52 13.38 5.98
CA ILE A 46 1.26 14.27 4.85
C ILE A 46 -0.21 14.71 4.88
N GLN A 47 -0.46 15.99 4.62
CA GLN A 47 -1.84 16.49 4.50
C GLN A 47 -2.49 15.99 3.20
N HIS A 48 -3.77 15.61 3.27
CA HIS A 48 -4.55 15.11 2.12
C HIS A 48 -3.93 13.88 1.43
N SER A 49 -3.39 12.98 2.23
CA SER A 49 -2.66 11.80 1.76
C SER A 49 -3.53 10.57 1.51
N GLU A 50 -4.86 10.69 1.53
CA GLU A 50 -5.78 9.55 1.52
C GLU A 50 -5.61 8.70 0.24
N GLY A 51 -5.44 9.35 -0.92
CA GLY A 51 -5.20 8.65 -2.18
C GLY A 51 -3.83 7.94 -2.23
N LEU A 52 -2.82 8.54 -1.61
CA LEU A 52 -1.48 7.95 -1.51
C LEU A 52 -1.48 6.76 -0.55
N LEU A 53 -2.18 6.88 0.59
CA LEU A 53 -2.31 5.82 1.59
C LEU A 53 -3.11 4.63 1.03
N SER A 54 -4.20 4.88 0.30
CA SER A 54 -4.94 3.85 -0.40
C SER A 54 -4.06 3.12 -1.42
N SER A 55 -3.29 3.87 -2.22
CA SER A 55 -2.38 3.29 -3.21
C SER A 55 -1.27 2.44 -2.57
N ALA A 56 -0.76 2.88 -1.40
CA ALA A 56 0.26 2.15 -0.64
C ALA A 56 -0.31 0.85 -0.03
N SER A 57 -1.55 0.88 0.45
CA SER A 57 -2.25 -0.31 0.95
C SER A 57 -2.43 -1.35 -0.16
N GLU A 58 -2.89 -0.92 -1.33
CA GLU A 58 -3.02 -1.81 -2.49
C GLU A 58 -1.67 -2.41 -2.91
N LEU A 59 -0.58 -1.64 -2.80
CA LEU A 59 0.79 -2.10 -3.02
C LEU A 59 1.16 -3.25 -2.07
N LYS A 60 0.92 -3.07 -0.76
CA LYS A 60 1.18 -4.09 0.27
C LYS A 60 0.41 -5.37 0.00
N GLU A 61 -0.86 -5.28 -0.40
CA GLU A 61 -1.70 -6.45 -0.72
C GLU A 61 -1.24 -7.20 -1.97
N ASN A 62 -0.61 -6.51 -2.92
CA ASN A 62 -0.20 -7.07 -4.20
C ASN A 62 1.28 -7.50 -4.25
N VAL A 63 2.02 -7.47 -3.13
CA VAL A 63 3.44 -7.86 -3.10
C VAL A 63 3.66 -9.23 -3.72
N ARG A 64 4.65 -9.33 -4.63
CA ARG A 64 5.02 -10.56 -5.38
C ARG A 64 3.90 -11.15 -6.26
N ILE A 65 2.85 -10.38 -6.54
CA ILE A 65 1.82 -10.72 -7.53
C ILE A 65 2.14 -10.02 -8.86
N LYS A 66 1.73 -10.60 -10.00
CA LYS A 66 1.97 -10.02 -11.35
C LYS A 66 1.53 -8.56 -11.49
N THR A 67 0.49 -8.16 -10.76
CA THR A 67 -0.08 -6.81 -10.73
C THR A 67 0.73 -5.82 -9.88
N PHE A 68 1.70 -6.28 -9.10
CA PHE A 68 2.50 -5.42 -8.21
C PHE A 68 3.18 -4.28 -8.97
N LYS A 69 3.74 -4.58 -10.14
CA LYS A 69 4.44 -3.60 -10.98
C LYS A 69 3.51 -2.45 -11.40
N ASP A 70 2.29 -2.78 -11.81
CA ASP A 70 1.29 -1.78 -12.20
C ASP A 70 0.85 -0.94 -10.99
N LYS A 71 0.66 -1.58 -9.83
CA LYS A 71 0.35 -0.90 -8.56
C LYS A 71 1.47 0.01 -8.09
N TYR A 72 2.73 -0.41 -8.24
CA TYR A 72 3.89 0.42 -7.96
C TYR A 72 3.90 1.67 -8.83
N PHE A 73 3.69 1.55 -10.14
CA PHE A 73 3.67 2.73 -11.02
C PHE A 73 2.52 3.68 -10.69
N ALA A 74 1.33 3.14 -10.39
CA ALA A 74 0.20 3.93 -9.95
C ALA A 74 0.50 4.69 -8.64
N PHE A 75 1.09 4.01 -7.66
CA PHE A 75 1.56 4.63 -6.42
C PHE A 75 2.60 5.71 -6.69
N MET A 76 3.63 5.42 -7.51
CA MET A 76 4.68 6.39 -7.83
C MET A 76 4.14 7.64 -8.53
N SER A 77 3.10 7.49 -9.36
CA SER A 77 2.42 8.64 -9.99
C SER A 77 1.74 9.54 -8.95
N ASN A 78 1.18 8.97 -7.89
CA ASN A 78 0.57 9.71 -6.78
C ASN A 78 1.61 10.25 -5.80
N ALA A 79 2.73 9.55 -5.67
CA ALA A 79 3.86 9.84 -4.79
C ALA A 79 4.72 11.02 -5.27
N VAL A 80 4.63 11.41 -6.54
CA VAL A 80 5.57 12.38 -7.15
C VAL A 80 5.62 13.71 -6.39
N ASN A 81 4.48 14.16 -5.86
CA ASN A 81 4.36 15.39 -5.08
C ASN A 81 4.88 15.26 -3.63
N TYR A 82 5.22 14.04 -3.22
CA TYR A 82 5.54 13.64 -1.85
C TYR A 82 6.88 12.89 -1.76
N MET A 83 7.71 12.96 -2.80
CA MET A 83 8.96 12.21 -2.93
C MET A 83 9.92 12.46 -1.77
N THR A 84 9.89 13.63 -1.13
CA THR A 84 10.75 13.94 0.03
C THR A 84 10.46 13.03 1.23
N VAL A 85 9.19 12.73 1.49
CA VAL A 85 8.76 11.81 2.57
C VAL A 85 9.01 10.36 2.16
N LEU A 86 8.93 10.07 0.87
CA LEU A 86 9.02 8.71 0.33
C LEU A 86 10.44 8.27 -0.03
N THR A 87 11.40 9.20 -0.07
CA THR A 87 12.81 8.97 -0.40
C THR A 87 13.41 7.74 0.30
N PRO A 88 13.26 7.53 1.62
CA PRO A 88 13.82 6.36 2.28
C PRO A 88 13.24 5.00 1.81
N PHE A 89 12.09 4.99 1.13
CA PHE A 89 11.39 3.78 0.68
C PHE A 89 11.52 3.52 -0.83
N ILE A 90 12.13 4.42 -1.60
CA ILE A 90 12.24 4.32 -3.08
C ILE A 90 12.99 3.08 -3.53
N THR A 91 13.97 2.60 -2.75
CA THR A 91 14.73 1.37 -3.08
C THR A 91 14.04 0.12 -2.58
N PHE A 92 13.28 0.22 -1.49
CA PHE A 92 12.54 -0.89 -0.90
C PHE A 92 11.41 -1.37 -1.82
N LEU A 93 10.55 -0.46 -2.30
CA LEU A 93 9.37 -0.86 -3.07
C LEU A 93 9.70 -1.62 -4.37
N PRO A 94 10.68 -1.20 -5.19
CA PRO A 94 11.11 -1.97 -6.36
C PRO A 94 11.77 -3.30 -6.01
N SER A 95 12.41 -3.43 -4.83
CA SER A 95 13.03 -4.70 -4.42
C SER A 95 12.03 -5.84 -4.24
N LEU A 96 10.75 -5.51 -4.08
CA LEU A 96 9.64 -6.46 -4.00
C LEU A 96 9.17 -6.96 -5.37
N MET A 97 9.66 -6.36 -6.47
CA MET A 97 9.48 -6.83 -7.84
C MET A 97 10.45 -8.00 -8.13
N GLY A 98 10.24 -9.12 -7.43
CA GLY A 98 10.91 -10.38 -7.74
C GLY A 98 10.41 -11.01 -9.03
#